data_AF-A0A1I2TES6-F1
#
_entry.id   AF-A0A1I2TES6-F1
#
_cell.length_a   1.000
_cell.length_b   1.000
_cell.length_c   1.000
_cell.angle_alpha   90.00
_cell.angle_beta   90.00
_cell.angle_gamma   90.00
#
_symmetry.space_group_name_H-M   'P 1'
#
loop_
_entity.id
_entity.type
_entity.pdbx_description
1 polymer ?
#
loop_
_entity_poly.entity_id
_entity_poly.type
_entity_poly.pdbx_seq_one_letter_code
_entity_poly.pdbx_strand_id
1 'polypeptide(L)'
;MAGKGKFSRSVINYAVKYGPLAYEAVKHGREPAQRAVTNALARQGNRRQALRHAGTVVDGSVLRVFHRGEQVWVVFAAETPIAAYPGVDRPLPELLEHADLNQRVRPGEESSPRLPAGLPGRVPDAVRKLLPRRRT
;
A
#
# COMPACT_ATOMS: atom_id res chain seq x y z
N MET A 1 -41.42 16.26 13.55
CA MET A 1 -40.29 15.36 13.19
C MET A 1 -40.83 14.00 12.75
N ALA A 2 -40.92 13.70 11.45
CA ALA A 2 -41.61 12.51 10.93
C ALA A 2 -40.83 11.72 9.84
N GLY A 3 -39.50 11.79 9.84
CA GLY A 3 -38.66 11.18 8.80
C GLY A 3 -37.75 10.02 9.22
N LYS A 4 -37.50 9.84 10.54
CA LYS A 4 -36.43 8.94 11.03
C LYS A 4 -36.80 7.44 11.05
N GLY A 5 -38.08 7.08 11.17
CA GLY A 5 -38.51 5.68 11.32
C GLY A 5 -38.61 4.87 10.02
N LYS A 6 -38.74 5.52 8.87
CA LYS A 6 -38.82 4.82 7.57
C LYS A 6 -37.45 4.39 7.06
N PHE A 7 -36.40 5.17 7.34
CA PHE A 7 -35.02 4.84 6.96
C PHE A 7 -34.44 3.66 7.75
N SER A 8 -34.71 3.58 9.05
CA SER A 8 -34.26 2.45 9.87
C SER A 8 -34.86 1.12 9.41
N ARG A 9 -36.16 1.11 9.08
CA ARG A 9 -36.86 -0.09 8.61
C ARG A 9 -36.34 -0.59 7.25
N SER A 10 -36.02 0.33 6.34
CA SER A 10 -35.42 -0.02 5.04
C SER A 10 -34.02 -0.60 5.20
N VAL A 11 -33.17 -0.03 6.07
CA VAL A 11 -31.81 -0.55 6.33
C VAL A 11 -31.86 -1.95 6.95
N ILE A 12 -32.79 -2.20 7.89
CA ILE A 12 -32.99 -3.53 8.48
C ILE A 12 -33.44 -4.54 7.42
N ASN A 13 -34.42 -4.18 6.59
CA ASN A 13 -34.90 -5.06 5.52
C ASN A 13 -33.80 -5.39 4.51
N TYR A 14 -32.94 -4.43 4.17
CA TYR A 14 -31.77 -4.67 3.33
C TYR A 14 -30.73 -5.57 4.03
N ALA A 15 -30.44 -5.34 5.30
CA ALA A 15 -29.52 -6.18 6.07
C ALA A 15 -30.00 -7.64 6.15
N VAL A 16 -31.30 -7.87 6.34
CA VAL A 16 -31.88 -9.22 6.34
C VAL A 16 -31.86 -9.84 4.95
N LYS A 17 -32.21 -9.06 3.91
CA LYS A 17 -32.31 -9.56 2.53
C LYS A 17 -30.95 -9.88 1.90
N TYR A 18 -29.91 -9.10 2.21
CA TYR A 18 -28.58 -9.23 1.61
C TYR A 18 -27.51 -9.73 2.59
N GLY A 19 -27.82 -9.80 3.88
CA GLY A 19 -26.90 -10.28 4.92
C GLY A 19 -26.38 -11.70 4.68
N PRO A 20 -27.23 -12.69 4.37
CA PRO A 20 -26.79 -14.07 4.11
C PRO A 20 -25.88 -14.18 2.88
N LEU A 21 -26.24 -13.51 1.78
CA LEU A 21 -25.47 -13.51 0.54
C LEU A 21 -24.08 -12.86 0.72
N ALA A 22 -24.04 -11.75 1.48
CA ALA A 22 -22.79 -11.10 1.84
C ALA A 22 -21.94 -11.97 2.79
N TYR A 23 -22.58 -12.66 3.73
CA TYR A 23 -21.91 -13.55 4.68
C TYR A 23 -21.24 -14.73 3.98
N GLU A 24 -21.91 -15.38 3.04
CA GLU A 24 -21.36 -16.49 2.26
C GLU A 24 -20.20 -16.03 1.37
N ALA A 25 -20.37 -14.91 0.66
CA ALA A 25 -19.30 -14.32 -0.14
C ALA A 25 -18.04 -13.99 0.70
N VAL A 26 -18.22 -13.42 1.89
CA VAL A 26 -17.11 -13.10 2.81
C VAL A 26 -16.49 -14.36 3.43
N LYS A 27 -17.31 -15.36 3.77
CA LYS A 27 -16.83 -16.61 4.38
C LYS A 27 -15.97 -17.41 3.41
N HIS A 28 -16.35 -17.46 2.13
CA HIS A 28 -15.57 -18.15 1.09
C HIS A 28 -14.41 -17.30 0.53
N GLY A 29 -14.52 -15.97 0.57
CA GLY A 29 -13.48 -15.05 0.09
C GLY A 29 -12.44 -14.64 1.14
N ARG A 30 -12.57 -15.07 2.40
CA ARG A 30 -11.73 -14.60 3.51
C ARG A 30 -10.26 -14.96 3.35
N GLU A 31 -9.95 -16.20 2.98
CA GLU A 31 -8.57 -16.64 2.78
C GLU A 31 -7.86 -15.92 1.62
N PRO A 32 -8.44 -15.82 0.41
CA PRO A 32 -7.79 -15.09 -0.69
C PRO A 32 -7.69 -13.58 -0.40
N ALA A 33 -8.71 -12.97 0.22
CA ALA A 33 -8.68 -11.56 0.57
C ALA A 33 -7.61 -11.26 1.63
N GLN A 34 -7.49 -12.10 2.65
CA GLN A 34 -6.46 -11.95 3.68
C GLN A 34 -5.07 -12.10 3.08
N ARG A 35 -4.82 -13.09 2.21
CA ARG A 35 -3.53 -13.27 1.53
C ARG A 35 -3.18 -12.07 0.64
N ALA A 36 -4.15 -11.52 -0.09
CA ALA A 36 -3.92 -10.33 -0.91
C ALA A 36 -3.55 -9.11 -0.05
N VAL A 37 -4.23 -8.92 1.10
CA VAL A 37 -3.94 -7.83 2.04
C VAL A 37 -2.58 -8.01 2.69
N THR A 38 -2.23 -9.20 3.16
CA THR A 38 -0.89 -9.47 3.75
C THR A 38 0.20 -9.24 2.74
N ASN A 39 0.01 -9.68 1.48
CA ASN A 39 0.98 -9.47 0.41
C ASN A 39 1.12 -7.99 0.05
N ALA A 40 0.02 -7.24 0.04
CA ALA A 40 0.06 -5.79 -0.20
C ALA A 40 0.82 -5.06 0.91
N LEU A 41 0.56 -5.41 2.18
CA LEU A 41 1.27 -4.84 3.33
C LEU A 41 2.76 -5.20 3.31
N ALA A 42 3.11 -6.45 3.00
CA ALA A 42 4.49 -6.89 2.86
C ALA A 42 5.23 -6.10 1.76
N ARG A 43 4.60 -5.91 0.59
CA ARG A 43 5.16 -5.09 -0.51
C ARG A 43 5.43 -3.66 -0.07
N GLN A 44 4.51 -3.05 0.69
CA GLN A 44 4.70 -1.70 1.21
C GLN A 44 5.81 -1.64 2.26
N GLY A 45 5.92 -2.66 3.11
CA GLY A 45 7.00 -2.82 4.09
C GLY A 45 8.37 -2.90 3.43
N ASN A 46 8.51 -3.76 2.43
CA ASN A 46 9.76 -3.97 1.69
C ASN A 46 10.24 -2.68 1.02
N ARG A 47 9.33 -1.94 0.37
CA ARG A 47 9.65 -0.62 -0.20
C ARG A 47 10.17 0.35 0.86
N ARG A 48 9.45 0.48 1.98
CA ARG A 48 9.84 1.39 3.08
C ARG A 48 11.20 1.01 3.67
N GLN A 49 11.48 -0.28 3.81
CA GLN A 49 12.75 -0.78 4.32
C GLN A 49 13.89 -0.46 3.35
N ALA A 50 13.70 -0.71 2.06
CA ALA A 50 14.68 -0.37 1.03
C ALA A 50 15.01 1.13 1.01
N LEU A 51 13.99 1.99 1.10
CA LEU A 51 14.18 3.45 1.14
C LEU A 51 14.89 3.92 2.41
N ARG A 52 14.57 3.33 3.56
CA ARG A 52 15.27 3.61 4.82
C ARG A 52 16.75 3.22 4.72
N HIS A 53 17.04 2.07 4.12
CA HIS A 53 18.42 1.63 3.92
C HIS A 53 19.16 2.52 2.92
N ALA A 54 18.54 2.87 1.79
CA ALA A 54 19.13 3.84 0.85
C ALA A 54 19.40 5.19 1.54
N GLY A 55 18.55 5.62 2.47
CA GLY A 55 18.75 6.87 3.23
C GLY A 55 19.96 6.86 4.17
N THR A 56 20.52 5.70 4.51
CA THR A 56 21.73 5.58 5.34
C THR A 56 23.01 5.42 4.51
N VAL A 57 22.90 5.34 3.18
CA VAL A 57 23.99 5.03 2.27
C VAL A 57 24.37 6.29 1.47
N VAL A 58 25.67 6.50 1.26
CA VAL A 58 26.16 7.63 0.45
C VAL A 58 25.71 7.44 -1.00
N ASP A 59 25.10 8.49 -1.56
CA ASP A 59 24.44 8.45 -2.88
C ASP A 59 23.45 7.27 -3.03
N GLY A 60 22.73 6.99 -1.94
CA GLY A 60 21.78 5.89 -1.87
C GLY A 60 20.60 6.08 -2.81
N SER A 61 20.28 5.03 -3.56
CA SER A 61 19.08 4.99 -4.40
C SER A 61 18.46 3.60 -4.42
N VAL A 62 17.20 3.51 -4.87
CA VAL A 62 16.46 2.24 -4.92
C VAL A 62 15.89 2.03 -6.31
N LEU A 63 16.05 0.83 -6.85
CA LEU A 63 15.41 0.38 -8.08
C LEU A 63 14.36 -0.69 -7.79
N ARG A 64 13.20 -0.56 -8.43
CA ARG A 64 12.19 -1.60 -8.41
C ARG A 64 12.43 -2.58 -9.56
N VAL A 65 12.59 -3.86 -9.22
CA VAL A 65 12.73 -4.97 -10.15
C VAL A 65 11.67 -6.02 -9.85
N PHE A 66 11.43 -6.94 -10.78
CA PHE A 66 10.58 -8.10 -10.55
C PHE A 66 11.37 -9.40 -10.67
N HIS A 67 11.16 -10.29 -9.71
CA HIS A 67 11.74 -11.63 -9.73
C HIS A 67 10.65 -12.65 -9.39
N ARG A 68 10.45 -13.66 -10.26
CA ARG A 68 9.44 -14.72 -10.08
C ARG A 68 8.01 -14.19 -9.79
N GLY A 69 7.64 -13.06 -10.40
CA GLY A 69 6.34 -12.42 -10.20
C GLY A 69 6.21 -11.60 -8.91
N GLU A 70 7.27 -11.51 -8.10
CA GLU A 70 7.33 -10.68 -6.91
C GLU A 70 8.11 -9.39 -7.14
N GLN A 71 7.72 -8.35 -6.43
CA GLN A 71 8.39 -7.04 -6.49
C GLN A 71 9.57 -7.04 -5.53
N VAL A 72 10.75 -6.75 -6.07
CA VAL A 72 12.02 -6.66 -5.32
C VAL A 72 12.56 -5.25 -5.45
N TRP A 73 12.95 -4.67 -4.32
CA TRP A 73 13.54 -3.34 -4.22
C TRP A 73 15.04 -3.49 -3.98
N VAL A 74 15.83 -3.17 -4.99
CA VAL A 74 17.30 -3.24 -4.93
C VAL A 74 17.83 -1.88 -4.50
N VAL A 75 18.67 -1.88 -3.46
CA VAL A 75 19.33 -0.68 -2.92
C VAL A 75 20.72 -0.56 -3.52
N PHE A 76 21.10 0.65 -3.91
CA PHE A 76 22.38 1.00 -4.49
C PHE A 76 23.15 1.97 -3.59
N ALA A 77 24.47 1.82 -3.58
CA ALA A 77 25.43 2.83 -3.16
C ALA A 77 26.07 3.40 -4.43
N ALA A 78 25.71 4.62 -4.83
CA ALA A 78 26.04 5.14 -6.16
C ALA A 78 25.65 4.16 -7.29
N GLU A 79 26.63 3.50 -7.92
CA GLU A 79 26.43 2.52 -9.00
C GLU A 79 26.47 1.06 -8.54
N THR A 80 26.85 0.79 -7.30
CA THR A 80 27.00 -0.57 -6.79
C THR A 80 25.72 -1.04 -6.10
N PRO A 81 25.10 -2.16 -6.53
CA PRO A 81 23.98 -2.74 -5.80
C PRO A 81 24.48 -3.43 -4.52
N ILE A 82 23.85 -3.12 -3.38
CA ILE A 82 24.32 -3.59 -2.06
C ILE A 82 23.32 -4.48 -1.34
N ALA A 83 22.01 -4.37 -1.61
CA ALA A 83 20.98 -5.13 -0.92
C ALA A 83 19.67 -5.25 -1.73
N ALA A 84 18.81 -6.20 -1.37
CA ALA A 84 17.49 -6.39 -1.96
C ALA A 84 16.42 -6.63 -0.88
N TYR A 85 15.21 -6.11 -1.13
CA TYR A 85 14.04 -6.27 -0.25
C TYR A 85 12.79 -6.64 -1.06
N PRO A 86 12.16 -7.82 -0.84
CA PRO A 86 12.61 -8.86 0.08
C PRO A 86 13.96 -9.43 -0.36
N GLY A 87 14.68 -10.06 0.58
CA GLY A 87 15.91 -10.79 0.25
C GLY A 87 15.61 -11.89 -0.76
N VAL A 88 16.51 -12.06 -1.73
CA VAL A 88 16.37 -13.04 -2.81
C VAL A 88 17.67 -13.81 -2.96
N ASP A 89 17.56 -15.09 -3.28
CA ASP A 89 18.73 -15.98 -3.41
C ASP A 89 19.53 -15.71 -4.69
N ARG A 90 18.93 -15.03 -5.66
CA ARG A 90 19.58 -14.68 -6.93
C ARG A 90 20.58 -13.53 -6.72
N PRO A 91 21.81 -13.61 -7.25
CA PRO A 91 22.78 -12.54 -7.12
C PRO A 91 22.28 -11.23 -7.77
N LEU A 92 22.61 -10.10 -7.14
CA LEU A 92 22.12 -8.78 -7.55
C LEU A 92 22.46 -8.40 -9.00
N PRO A 93 23.67 -8.68 -9.53
CA PRO A 93 23.97 -8.39 -10.93
C PRO A 93 23.03 -9.08 -11.92
N GLU A 94 22.66 -10.33 -11.66
CA GLU A 94 21.74 -11.08 -12.52
C GLU A 94 20.30 -10.58 -12.44
N LEU A 95 19.89 -10.00 -11.30
CA LEU A 95 18.57 -9.36 -11.19
C LEU A 95 18.51 -8.07 -12.01
N LEU A 96 19.66 -7.43 -12.23
CA LEU A 96 19.76 -6.12 -12.87
C LEU A 96 20.12 -6.19 -14.35
N GLU A 97 20.43 -7.36 -14.89
CA GLU A 97 20.92 -7.58 -16.27
C GLU A 97 20.05 -6.89 -17.34
N HIS A 98 18.74 -6.82 -17.11
CA HIS A 98 17.77 -6.21 -18.04
C HIS A 98 17.00 -5.06 -17.40
N ALA A 99 17.44 -4.57 -16.24
CA ALA A 99 16.78 -3.48 -15.54
C ALA A 99 17.31 -2.13 -16.04
N ASP A 100 16.39 -1.19 -16.29
CA ASP A 100 16.77 0.18 -16.60
C ASP A 100 17.20 0.90 -15.32
N LEU A 101 18.50 1.15 -15.21
CA LEU A 101 19.13 1.78 -14.05
C LEU A 101 18.76 3.26 -13.89
N ASN A 102 18.24 3.91 -14.94
CA ASN A 102 17.84 5.31 -14.86
C ASN A 102 16.53 5.51 -14.09
N GLN A 103 15.79 4.44 -13.82
CA GLN A 103 14.54 4.48 -13.05
C GLN A 103 14.76 4.39 -11.53
N ARG A 104 16.02 4.50 -11.09
CA ARG A 104 16.37 4.58 -9.67
C ARG A 104 15.73 5.81 -9.04
N VAL A 105 15.24 5.64 -7.81
CA VAL A 105 14.64 6.71 -7.02
C VAL A 105 15.48 6.97 -5.80
N ARG A 106 15.83 8.23 -5.54
CA ARG A 106 16.53 8.63 -4.32
C ARG A 106 15.52 8.79 -3.16
N PRO A 107 15.93 8.50 -1.92
CA PRO A 107 15.13 8.83 -0.74
C PRO A 107 14.76 10.32 -0.73
N GLY A 108 13.47 10.63 -0.71
CA GLY A 108 12.97 12.01 -0.69
C GLY A 108 12.59 12.60 -2.06
N GLU A 109 13.06 12.02 -3.17
CA GLU A 109 12.64 12.39 -4.53
C GLU A 109 11.36 11.66 -4.97
N GLU A 110 10.82 10.80 -4.11
CA GLU A 110 9.60 10.07 -4.41
C GLU A 110 8.49 11.06 -4.78
N SER A 111 7.95 10.93 -5.99
CA SER A 111 6.72 11.64 -6.32
C SER A 111 5.66 11.20 -5.31
N SER A 112 5.31 12.11 -4.39
CA SER A 112 4.16 11.90 -3.51
C SER A 112 3.00 11.53 -4.42
N PRO A 113 2.25 10.44 -4.13
CA PRO A 113 1.11 10.08 -4.96
C PRO A 113 0.26 11.33 -5.10
N ARG A 114 0.18 11.85 -6.33
CA ARG A 114 -0.66 13.01 -6.62
C ARG A 114 -2.05 12.57 -6.21
N LEU A 115 -2.58 13.21 -5.16
CA LEU A 115 -3.97 13.03 -4.80
C LEU A 115 -4.78 13.21 -6.10
N PRO A 116 -5.67 12.28 -6.46
CA PRO A 116 -6.45 12.40 -7.68
C PRO A 116 -7.08 13.78 -7.70
N ALA A 117 -6.88 14.51 -8.80
CA ALA A 117 -7.39 15.84 -8.99
C ALA A 117 -8.92 15.80 -8.78
N GLY A 118 -9.40 16.37 -7.67
CA GLY A 118 -10.82 16.33 -7.29
C GLY A 118 -11.11 15.85 -5.87
N LEU A 119 -10.15 15.28 -5.13
CA LEU A 119 -10.32 15.13 -3.69
C LEU A 119 -10.30 16.52 -3.03
N PRO A 120 -11.30 16.88 -2.22
CA PRO A 120 -11.28 18.16 -1.52
C PRO A 120 -10.06 18.16 -0.61
N GLY A 121 -9.09 19.04 -0.88
CA GLY A 121 -7.89 19.23 -0.04
C GLY A 121 -8.23 19.61 1.40
N ARG A 122 -9.51 19.93 1.65
CA ARG A 122 -10.10 20.15 2.96
C ARG A 122 -10.95 18.94 3.33
N VAL A 123 -10.50 18.19 4.34
CA VAL A 123 -11.34 17.18 5.00
C VAL A 123 -12.65 17.89 5.41
N PRO A 124 -13.83 17.41 5.00
CA PRO A 124 -15.09 18.06 5.36
C PRO A 124 -15.18 18.24 6.88
N ASP A 125 -15.61 19.42 7.34
CA ASP A 125 -15.68 19.71 8.79
C ASP A 125 -16.53 18.68 9.56
N ALA A 126 -17.49 18.04 8.89
CA ALA A 126 -18.27 16.93 9.43
C ALA A 126 -17.40 15.72 9.83
N VAL A 127 -16.39 15.37 9.02
CA VAL A 127 -15.43 14.29 9.32
C VAL A 127 -14.44 14.74 10.40
N ARG A 128 -14.05 16.02 10.39
CA ARG A 128 -13.15 16.60 11.41
C ARG A 128 -13.77 16.58 12.82
N LYS A 129 -15.09 16.72 12.94
CA LYS A 129 -15.83 16.61 14.21
C LYS A 129 -15.95 15.18 14.72
N LEU A 130 -15.81 14.18 13.86
CA LEU A 130 -15.92 12.75 14.20
C LEU A 130 -14.57 12.11 14.56
N LEU A 131 -13.46 12.77 14.23
CA LEU A 131 -12.13 12.31 14.63
C LEU A 131 -11.96 12.49 16.15
N PRO A 132 -11.53 11.45 16.88
CA PRO A 132 -11.29 11.56 18.31
C PRO A 132 -10.23 12.63 18.54
N ARG A 133 -10.58 13.67 19.32
CA ARG A 133 -9.61 14.64 19.81
C ARG A 133 -8.55 13.86 20.57
N ARG A 134 -7.34 13.75 20.00
CA ARG A 134 -6.15 13.33 20.74
C ARG A 134 -6.05 14.25 21.95
N ARG A 135 -6.33 13.69 23.12
CA ARG A 135 -5.99 14.35 24.39
C ARG A 135 -4.47 14.27 24.48
N THR A 136 -3.84 15.43 24.38
CA THR A 136 -2.46 15.66 24.83
C THR A 136 -2.36 15.47 26.33
#